data_AF-E6VWH0-F1
#
_entry.id   AF-E6VWH0-F1
#
_cell.length_a   1.000
_cell.length_b   1.000
_cell.length_c   1.000
_cell.angle_alpha   90.00
_cell.angle_beta   90.00
_cell.angle_gamma   90.00
#
_symmetry.space_group_name_H-M   'P 1'
#
loop_
_entity.id
_entity.type
_entity.pdbx_description
1 polymer ?
#
loop_
_entity_poly.entity_id
_entity_poly.type
_entity_poly.pdbx_seq_one_letter_code
_entity_poly.pdbx_strand_id
1 'polypeptide(L)'
;MTQFRVLPMRTGDACLLCGARGNYLVDGGGPESGLPSMLADRRVRKLRAAVCSLACPERLGGVLELMEAGACVAEYWLPEGLESLPGAACRFNGDWTGWQRLVLGSDAVPGVTPGVPLPPPCAQSGQAALRLHGSAMLIALALSCLDGDSGKAELSLALAAQAGTVAAGQPPCGGESSLRRFLGRALVALAVRAARRGGVVGGPTARSLCVAGCRQMTGSGLAGLALLCGRLLLDEAPGNSARAAIVRGLGLAAMAAALLSVQRARLRFFALSPQLQSGLVARHPIKCLNGVEADPLAGLPEQVGPELLRQQVRRLADPDNGLVFVYGDAGCGALFCGDTRLKFLGRGEAVRLDRPTVVAAPRQGSVTADRAYGAIVSDDSSRDVWVRGFLPASRKVAPGFKAQGVKVCLNNCRTLAMQEILLEFAGGRWNREAGDECVFG
;
A
#
# COMPACT_ATOMS: atom_id res chain seq x y z
N MET A 1 -5.92 -6.91 29.89
CA MET A 1 -4.62 -6.27 29.64
C MET A 1 -4.52 -5.93 28.16
N THR A 2 -4.11 -4.72 27.83
CA THR A 2 -3.98 -4.22 26.44
C THR A 2 -2.51 -3.90 26.17
N GLN A 3 -1.97 -4.38 25.05
CA GLN A 3 -0.60 -4.11 24.62
C GLN A 3 -0.60 -3.39 23.27
N PHE A 4 0.31 -2.43 23.14
CA PHE A 4 0.63 -1.77 21.88
C PHE A 4 2.09 -2.05 21.53
N ARG A 5 2.33 -2.48 20.30
CA ARG A 5 3.66 -2.84 19.81
C ARG A 5 3.96 -2.08 18.52
N VAL A 6 5.19 -1.59 18.38
CA VAL A 6 5.74 -1.23 17.06
C VAL A 6 6.79 -2.25 16.70
N LEU A 7 6.55 -2.97 15.61
CA LEU A 7 7.43 -4.04 15.16
C LEU A 7 8.70 -3.44 14.54
N PRO A 8 9.86 -4.08 14.71
CA PRO A 8 11.15 -3.58 14.23
C PRO A 8 11.30 -3.79 12.71
N MET A 9 10.49 -3.06 11.93
CA MET A 9 10.54 -3.07 10.47
C MET A 9 11.72 -2.25 9.97
N ARG A 10 12.46 -2.78 8.99
CA ARG A 10 13.56 -2.05 8.33
C ARG A 10 13.08 -0.83 7.55
N THR A 11 11.85 -0.89 7.04
CA THR A 11 11.22 0.17 6.27
C THR A 11 9.76 0.29 6.70
N GLY A 12 9.30 1.53 6.89
CA GLY A 12 7.91 1.82 7.25
C GLY A 12 7.52 1.48 8.69
N ASP A 13 6.21 1.46 8.96
CA ASP A 13 5.70 1.06 10.27
C ASP A 13 4.82 -0.18 10.16
N ALA A 14 4.83 -0.97 11.23
CA ALA A 14 3.84 -1.98 11.51
C ALA A 14 3.53 -1.92 13.01
N CYS A 15 2.28 -1.58 13.34
CA CYS A 15 1.83 -1.47 14.72
C CYS A 15 0.87 -2.62 15.04
N LEU A 16 1.14 -3.35 16.12
CA LEU A 16 0.30 -4.44 16.59
C LEU A 16 -0.36 -4.04 17.91
N LEU A 17 -1.69 -4.03 17.92
CA LEU A 17 -2.49 -3.81 19.12
C LEU A 17 -3.12 -5.14 19.56
N CYS A 18 -2.80 -5.58 20.77
CA CYS A 18 -3.36 -6.78 21.39
C CYS A 18 -4.29 -6.36 22.53
N GLY A 19 -5.59 -6.63 22.42
CA GLY A 19 -6.56 -6.30 23.46
C GLY A 19 -7.54 -7.44 23.72
N ALA A 20 -8.47 -7.22 24.66
CA ALA A 20 -9.51 -8.20 24.99
C ALA A 20 -10.42 -8.55 23.80
N ARG A 21 -10.57 -7.63 22.85
CA ARG A 21 -11.37 -7.82 21.62
C ARG A 21 -10.60 -8.49 20.47
N GLY A 22 -9.35 -8.86 20.71
CA GLY A 22 -8.45 -9.54 19.78
C GLY A 22 -7.30 -8.66 19.29
N ASN A 23 -6.59 -9.17 18.29
CA ASN A 23 -5.37 -8.54 17.77
C ASN A 23 -5.67 -7.76 16.49
N TYR A 24 -5.14 -6.55 16.40
CA TYR A 24 -5.26 -5.65 15.27
C TYR A 24 -3.87 -5.27 14.79
N LEU A 25 -3.60 -5.45 13.51
CA LEU A 25 -2.39 -4.96 12.88
C LEU A 25 -2.75 -3.70 12.08
N VAL A 26 -2.01 -2.61 12.28
CA VAL A 26 -2.10 -1.40 11.48
C VAL A 26 -0.76 -1.18 10.79
N ASP A 27 -0.83 -1.20 9.46
CA ASP A 27 0.29 -1.28 8.53
C ASP A 27 1.16 -2.54 8.70
N GLY A 28 1.91 -2.86 7.66
CA GLY A 28 2.75 -4.07 7.60
C GLY A 28 4.23 -3.79 7.40
N GLY A 29 4.68 -2.54 7.39
CA GLY A 29 6.03 -2.20 6.99
C GLY A 29 6.29 -2.49 5.50
N GLY A 30 7.55 -2.36 5.12
CA GLY A 30 8.02 -2.60 3.76
C GLY A 30 7.99 -4.06 3.30
N PRO A 31 8.38 -4.31 2.03
CA PRO A 31 8.35 -5.63 1.41
C PRO A 31 9.49 -6.56 1.87
N GLU A 32 10.33 -6.13 2.82
CA GLU A 32 11.40 -6.95 3.37
C GLU A 32 10.80 -8.02 4.29
N SER A 33 10.73 -9.25 3.75
CA SER A 33 10.10 -10.44 4.32
C SER A 33 10.31 -10.61 5.83
N GLY A 34 9.25 -11.00 6.53
CA GLY A 34 9.33 -11.51 7.89
C GLY A 34 8.13 -11.21 8.77
N LEU A 35 7.15 -10.44 8.31
CA LEU A 35 6.02 -10.05 9.16
C LEU A 35 5.23 -11.27 9.69
N PRO A 36 4.88 -12.28 8.87
CA PRO A 36 4.23 -13.50 9.38
C PRO A 36 5.05 -14.20 10.48
N SER A 37 6.36 -14.31 10.31
CA SER A 37 7.27 -14.90 11.30
C SER A 37 7.31 -14.07 12.59
N MET A 38 7.42 -12.74 12.47
CA MET A 38 7.41 -11.83 13.61
C MET A 38 6.11 -11.94 14.43
N LEU A 39 4.96 -12.11 13.76
CA LEU A 39 3.69 -12.35 14.43
C LEU A 39 3.66 -13.72 15.12
N ALA A 40 4.18 -14.76 14.46
CA ALA A 40 4.27 -16.11 15.01
C ALA A 40 5.15 -16.17 16.27
N ASP A 41 6.31 -15.51 16.26
CA ASP A 41 7.24 -15.40 17.40
C ASP A 41 6.56 -14.75 18.61
N ARG A 42 5.65 -13.81 18.35
CA ARG A 42 4.82 -13.13 19.36
C ARG A 42 3.55 -13.90 19.73
N ARG A 43 3.42 -15.15 19.25
CA ARG A 43 2.26 -16.03 19.44
C ARG A 43 0.94 -15.45 18.92
N VAL A 44 1.01 -14.52 17.96
CA VAL A 44 -0.17 -13.94 17.30
C VAL A 44 -0.61 -14.89 16.19
N ARG A 45 -1.50 -15.83 16.55
CA ARG A 45 -2.01 -16.83 15.60
C ARG A 45 -3.15 -16.31 14.71
N LYS A 46 -3.85 -15.26 15.16
CA LYS A 46 -5.03 -14.72 14.48
C LYS A 46 -5.12 -13.21 14.65
N LEU A 47 -5.41 -12.51 13.55
CA LEU A 47 -5.76 -11.10 13.52
C LEU A 47 -7.27 -10.93 13.32
N ARG A 48 -7.87 -10.01 14.08
CA ARG A 48 -9.25 -9.55 13.87
C ARG A 48 -9.35 -8.66 12.64
N ALA A 49 -8.35 -7.79 12.47
CA ALA A 49 -8.17 -7.04 11.23
C ALA A 49 -6.68 -6.79 10.98
N ALA A 50 -6.30 -6.77 9.71
CA ALA A 50 -5.08 -6.14 9.22
C ALA A 50 -5.48 -4.90 8.41
N VAL A 51 -5.00 -3.74 8.85
CA VAL A 51 -5.38 -2.42 8.33
C VAL A 51 -4.19 -1.85 7.57
N CYS A 52 -4.42 -1.27 6.40
CA CYS A 52 -3.43 -0.53 5.65
C CYS A 52 -3.84 0.95 5.63
N SER A 53 -3.06 1.82 6.24
CA SER A 53 -3.38 3.25 6.32
C SER A 53 -3.11 3.97 5.01
N LEU A 54 -2.12 3.53 4.23
CA LEU A 54 -1.72 4.13 2.96
C LEU A 54 -1.19 3.05 2.02
N ALA A 55 -1.52 3.12 0.74
CA ALA A 55 -1.11 2.12 -0.26
C ALA A 55 0.29 2.40 -0.84
N CYS A 56 1.27 2.61 0.04
CA CYS A 56 2.68 2.70 -0.33
C CYS A 56 3.46 1.45 0.11
N PRO A 57 4.64 1.18 -0.50
CA PRO A 57 5.43 -0.02 -0.19
C PRO A 57 5.72 -0.18 1.31
N GLU A 58 6.02 0.91 2.01
CA GLU A 58 6.39 0.97 3.42
C GLU A 58 5.24 0.63 4.39
N ARG A 59 4.01 0.51 3.89
CA ARG A 59 2.81 0.30 4.70
C ARG A 59 2.07 -0.96 4.28
N LEU A 60 1.97 -1.16 2.97
CA LEU A 60 1.23 -2.26 2.37
C LEU A 60 2.07 -3.53 2.22
N GLY A 61 3.40 -3.42 2.14
CA GLY A 61 4.32 -4.53 1.85
C GLY A 61 4.07 -5.77 2.70
N GLY A 62 4.19 -5.64 4.02
CA GLY A 62 3.93 -6.78 4.92
C GLY A 62 2.47 -7.21 4.99
N VAL A 63 1.51 -6.33 4.69
CA VAL A 63 0.09 -6.72 4.60
C VAL A 63 -0.14 -7.68 3.43
N LEU A 64 0.53 -7.43 2.29
CA LEU A 64 0.51 -8.35 1.14
C LEU A 64 1.22 -9.66 1.47
N GLU A 65 2.34 -9.61 2.20
CA GLU A 65 3.04 -10.81 2.69
C GLU A 65 2.12 -11.69 3.56
N LEU A 66 1.29 -11.08 4.42
CA LEU A 66 0.31 -11.83 5.23
C LEU A 66 -0.76 -12.52 4.37
N MET A 67 -1.24 -11.87 3.31
CA MET A 67 -2.20 -12.48 2.38
C MET A 67 -1.57 -13.67 1.67
N GLU A 68 -0.35 -13.50 1.16
CA GLU A 68 0.39 -14.53 0.44
C GLU A 68 0.74 -15.73 1.32
N ALA A 69 1.15 -15.48 2.56
CA ALA A 69 1.44 -16.53 3.55
C ALA A 69 0.17 -17.25 4.04
N GLY A 70 -1.03 -16.80 3.64
CA GLY A 70 -2.29 -17.36 4.11
C GLY A 70 -2.50 -17.18 5.61
N ALA A 71 -1.99 -16.07 6.18
CA ALA A 71 -2.11 -15.80 7.60
C ALA A 71 -3.58 -15.75 8.03
N CYS A 72 -3.88 -16.19 9.25
CA CYS A 72 -5.26 -16.20 9.76
C CYS A 72 -5.72 -14.78 10.11
N VAL A 73 -6.26 -14.08 9.12
CA VAL A 73 -6.81 -12.72 9.26
C VAL A 73 -8.31 -12.76 8.97
N ALA A 74 -9.13 -12.25 9.88
CA ALA A 74 -10.57 -12.24 9.69
C ALA A 74 -11.02 -11.16 8.68
N GLU A 75 -10.42 -9.97 8.75
CA GLU A 75 -10.73 -8.84 7.86
C GLU A 75 -9.48 -8.10 7.39
N TYR A 76 -9.46 -7.64 6.14
CA TYR A 76 -8.49 -6.67 5.64
C TYR A 76 -9.19 -5.35 5.38
N TRP A 77 -8.62 -4.27 5.91
CA TRP A 77 -9.13 -2.91 5.72
C TRP A 77 -8.12 -2.14 4.88
N LEU A 78 -8.55 -1.74 3.69
CA LEU A 78 -7.66 -1.28 2.63
C LEU A 78 -8.13 0.08 2.10
N PRO A 79 -7.22 0.94 1.63
CA PRO A 79 -7.61 2.13 0.87
C PRO A 79 -8.40 1.72 -0.38
N GLU A 80 -9.48 2.43 -0.72
CA GLU A 80 -10.32 2.09 -1.88
C GLU A 80 -9.54 1.97 -3.18
N GLY A 81 -8.46 2.75 -3.30
CA GLY A 81 -7.61 2.82 -4.48
C GLY A 81 -7.03 1.46 -4.89
N LEU A 82 -6.86 0.54 -3.95
CA LEU A 82 -6.33 -0.80 -4.23
C LEU A 82 -7.29 -1.68 -5.03
N GLU A 83 -8.58 -1.37 -5.04
CA GLU A 83 -9.57 -2.06 -5.86
C GLU A 83 -10.04 -1.17 -7.02
N SER A 84 -10.17 0.14 -6.81
CA SER A 84 -10.63 1.06 -7.84
C SER A 84 -9.62 1.26 -8.97
N LEU A 85 -8.31 1.25 -8.69
CA LEU A 85 -7.27 1.40 -9.71
C LEU A 85 -7.21 0.18 -10.68
N PRO A 86 -7.16 -1.08 -10.22
CA PRO A 86 -7.29 -2.23 -11.12
C PRO A 86 -8.59 -2.19 -11.94
N GLY A 87 -9.70 -1.79 -11.31
CA GLY A 87 -10.99 -1.61 -11.98
C GLY A 87 -10.95 -0.51 -13.06
N ALA A 88 -10.25 0.60 -12.81
CA ALA A 88 -10.05 1.66 -13.78
C ALA A 88 -9.11 1.24 -14.91
N ALA A 89 -8.05 0.48 -14.59
CA ALA A 89 -7.12 -0.06 -15.58
C ALA A 89 -7.83 -1.00 -16.55
N CYS A 90 -8.71 -1.89 -16.08
CA CYS A 90 -9.56 -2.71 -16.95
C CYS A 90 -10.38 -1.91 -17.97
N ARG A 91 -10.71 -0.66 -17.66
CA ARG A 91 -11.50 0.26 -18.48
C ARG A 91 -10.64 1.26 -19.25
N PHE A 92 -9.33 1.04 -19.31
CA PHE A 92 -8.42 1.92 -20.03
C PHE A 92 -8.83 2.02 -21.50
N ASN A 93 -8.97 3.24 -22.00
CA ASN A 93 -9.47 3.51 -23.35
C ASN A 93 -8.46 3.19 -24.49
N GLY A 94 -7.26 2.72 -24.14
CA GLY A 94 -6.21 2.37 -25.11
C GLY A 94 -5.36 3.54 -25.59
N ASP A 95 -5.46 4.75 -25.01
CA ASP A 95 -4.59 5.88 -25.33
C ASP A 95 -3.17 5.72 -24.74
N TRP A 96 -2.44 4.73 -25.25
CA TRP A 96 -1.07 4.42 -24.84
C TRP A 96 -0.11 5.57 -25.08
N THR A 97 -0.31 6.34 -26.15
CA THR A 97 0.49 7.52 -26.48
C THR A 97 0.29 8.63 -25.45
N GLY A 98 -0.96 8.92 -25.07
CA GLY A 98 -1.27 9.86 -23.99
C GLY A 98 -0.69 9.41 -22.66
N TRP A 99 -0.80 8.11 -22.33
CA TRP A 99 -0.19 7.53 -21.14
C TRP A 99 1.33 7.72 -21.10
N GLN A 100 2.03 7.35 -22.17
CA GLN A 100 3.48 7.55 -22.27
C GLN A 100 3.86 9.03 -22.17
N ARG A 101 3.12 9.92 -22.85
CA ARG A 101 3.35 11.37 -22.79
C ARG A 101 3.23 11.91 -21.37
N LEU A 102 2.22 11.49 -20.60
CA LEU A 102 2.02 11.96 -19.24
C LEU A 102 3.06 11.41 -18.24
N VAL A 103 3.56 10.19 -18.46
CA VAL A 103 4.53 9.56 -17.54
C VAL A 103 5.97 9.92 -17.88
N LEU A 104 6.30 10.08 -19.17
CA LEU A 104 7.64 10.40 -19.66
C LEU A 104 7.87 11.90 -19.86
N GLY A 105 6.83 12.68 -20.13
CA GLY A 105 6.94 14.11 -20.43
C GLY A 105 7.12 15.00 -19.19
N SER A 106 7.95 16.03 -19.36
CA SER A 106 7.97 17.24 -18.52
C SER A 106 7.22 18.35 -19.27
N ASP A 107 5.88 18.35 -19.18
CA ASP A 107 4.90 19.32 -19.71
C ASP A 107 4.95 19.77 -21.20
N ALA A 108 3.89 19.42 -21.96
CA ALA A 108 3.04 20.31 -22.80
C ALA A 108 2.13 19.47 -23.72
N VAL A 109 0.84 19.85 -23.78
CA VAL A 109 -0.21 19.25 -24.64
C VAL A 109 -0.30 20.04 -25.95
N PRO A 110 -0.39 19.36 -27.11
CA PRO A 110 -1.56 19.58 -27.97
C PRO A 110 -2.11 18.28 -28.59
N GLY A 111 -3.45 18.24 -28.71
CA GLY A 111 -4.19 17.38 -29.64
C GLY A 111 -4.37 15.92 -29.22
N VAL A 112 -5.49 15.61 -28.57
CA VAL A 112 -5.98 14.22 -28.39
C VAL A 112 -6.47 13.72 -29.75
N THR A 113 -5.85 12.66 -30.28
CA THR A 113 -6.47 11.84 -31.33
C THR A 113 -7.31 10.78 -30.61
N PRO A 114 -8.62 10.64 -30.90
CA PRO A 114 -9.42 9.62 -30.25
C PRO A 114 -8.87 8.24 -30.61
N GLY A 115 -8.49 7.47 -29.59
CA GLY A 115 -8.16 6.06 -29.74
C GLY A 115 -9.35 5.28 -30.28
N VAL A 116 -9.06 4.19 -30.99
CA VAL A 116 -10.09 3.26 -31.49
C VAL A 116 -10.93 2.80 -30.29
N PRO A 117 -12.26 3.04 -30.28
CA PRO A 117 -13.11 2.65 -29.16
C PRO A 117 -13.01 1.14 -28.95
N LEU A 118 -12.52 0.75 -27.78
CA LEU A 118 -12.59 -0.64 -27.34
C LEU A 118 -14.07 -0.96 -27.05
N PRO A 119 -14.56 -2.13 -27.48
CA PRO A 119 -15.92 -2.55 -27.17
C PRO A 119 -16.14 -2.60 -25.64
N PRO A 120 -17.39 -2.38 -25.19
CA PRO A 120 -17.71 -2.34 -23.76
C PRO A 120 -17.32 -3.68 -23.09
N PRO A 121 -16.79 -3.64 -21.86
CA PRO A 121 -16.41 -4.85 -21.14
C PRO A 121 -17.63 -5.77 -20.97
N CYS A 122 -17.47 -7.06 -21.30
CA CYS A 122 -18.52 -8.07 -21.12
C CYS A 122 -18.98 -8.13 -19.65
N ALA A 123 -20.29 -7.94 -19.44
CA ALA A 123 -20.93 -7.67 -18.15
C ALA A 123 -21.03 -8.86 -17.16
N GLN A 124 -20.15 -9.88 -17.23
CA GLN A 124 -20.31 -11.12 -16.44
C GLN A 124 -19.02 -11.72 -15.87
N SER A 125 -17.97 -10.92 -15.69
CA SER A 125 -16.76 -11.40 -14.99
C SER A 125 -16.93 -11.21 -13.47
N GLY A 126 -16.83 -12.31 -12.70
CA GLY A 126 -16.79 -12.21 -11.24
C GLY A 126 -15.63 -11.32 -10.76
N GLN A 127 -15.76 -10.70 -9.58
CA GLN A 127 -14.78 -9.73 -9.06
C GLN A 127 -13.32 -10.24 -9.11
N ALA A 128 -13.08 -11.53 -8.87
CA ALA A 128 -11.75 -12.13 -8.97
C ALA A 128 -11.16 -12.05 -10.39
N ALA A 129 -11.97 -12.31 -11.42
CA ALA A 129 -11.54 -12.18 -12.81
C ALA A 129 -11.25 -10.72 -13.17
N LEU A 130 -12.10 -9.78 -12.74
CA LEU A 130 -11.88 -8.35 -12.94
C LEU A 130 -10.55 -7.89 -12.30
N ARG A 131 -10.25 -8.32 -11.07
CA ARG A 131 -8.97 -8.03 -10.40
C ARG A 131 -7.77 -8.55 -11.17
N LEU A 132 -7.84 -9.78 -11.71
CA LEU A 132 -6.73 -10.37 -12.46
C LEU A 132 -6.50 -9.67 -13.81
N HIS A 133 -7.57 -9.29 -14.52
CA HIS A 133 -7.46 -8.49 -15.74
C HIS A 133 -6.88 -7.11 -15.42
N GLY A 134 -7.34 -6.48 -14.34
CA GLY A 134 -6.87 -5.17 -13.91
C GLY A 134 -5.39 -5.21 -13.55
N SER A 135 -4.97 -6.24 -12.82
CA SER A 135 -3.56 -6.49 -12.49
C SER A 135 -2.69 -6.61 -13.73
N ALA A 136 -3.12 -7.40 -14.74
CA ALA A 136 -2.41 -7.51 -16.00
C ALA A 136 -2.31 -6.17 -16.75
N MET A 137 -3.38 -5.38 -16.77
CA MET A 137 -3.35 -4.05 -17.39
C MET A 137 -2.42 -3.08 -16.63
N LEU A 138 -2.41 -3.11 -15.30
CA LEU A 138 -1.47 -2.34 -14.48
C LEU A 138 -0.02 -2.72 -14.79
N ILE A 139 0.27 -4.02 -14.98
CA ILE A 139 1.58 -4.51 -15.40
C ILE A 139 1.94 -3.98 -16.80
N ALA A 140 1.01 -3.99 -17.75
CA ALA A 140 1.24 -3.43 -19.10
C ALA A 140 1.55 -1.92 -19.05
N LEU A 141 0.76 -1.15 -18.29
CA LEU A 141 0.99 0.27 -18.06
C LEU A 141 2.38 0.52 -17.46
N ALA A 142 2.76 -0.25 -16.44
CA ALA A 142 4.06 -0.12 -15.79
C ALA A 142 5.23 -0.48 -16.72
N LEU A 143 5.10 -1.53 -17.54
CA LEU A 143 6.09 -1.90 -18.54
C LEU A 143 6.31 -0.81 -19.57
N SER A 144 5.23 -0.18 -20.07
CA SER A 144 5.35 0.95 -20.99
C SER A 144 6.10 2.14 -20.37
N CYS A 145 6.01 2.30 -19.05
CA CYS A 145 6.79 3.30 -18.34
C CYS A 145 8.26 2.92 -18.28
N LEU A 146 8.65 1.65 -18.27
CA LEU A 146 10.06 1.23 -18.16
C LEU A 146 10.86 1.32 -19.47
N ASP A 147 10.20 1.40 -20.63
CA ASP A 147 10.85 1.32 -21.94
C ASP A 147 11.29 2.65 -22.56
N GLY A 148 10.86 3.78 -21.98
CA GLY A 148 11.20 5.13 -22.46
C GLY A 148 12.69 5.45 -22.60
N ASP A 149 13.58 4.67 -21.98
CA ASP A 149 15.03 4.89 -22.02
C ASP A 149 15.77 4.07 -23.07
N SER A 150 15.11 3.12 -23.74
CA SER A 150 15.82 2.06 -24.48
C SER A 150 15.52 1.96 -25.98
N GLY A 151 14.62 2.80 -26.52
CA GLY A 151 14.19 2.73 -27.93
C GLY A 151 13.46 1.43 -28.30
N LYS A 152 13.25 0.50 -27.35
CA LYS A 152 12.58 -0.80 -27.54
C LYS A 152 11.08 -0.73 -27.23
N ALA A 153 10.43 0.37 -27.65
CA ALA A 153 9.01 0.60 -27.42
C ALA A 153 8.11 -0.51 -28.00
N GLU A 154 8.60 -1.24 -29.01
CA GLU A 154 7.85 -2.28 -29.72
C GLU A 154 7.42 -3.46 -28.83
N LEU A 155 8.24 -3.90 -27.86
CA LEU A 155 7.87 -5.03 -26.99
C LEU A 155 6.78 -4.61 -26.00
N SER A 156 6.90 -3.44 -25.38
CA SER A 156 5.86 -2.91 -24.50
C SER A 156 4.58 -2.58 -25.26
N LEU A 157 4.66 -2.02 -26.47
CA LEU A 157 3.49 -1.76 -27.30
C LEU A 157 2.82 -3.05 -27.78
N ALA A 158 3.59 -4.09 -28.11
CA ALA A 158 3.05 -5.39 -28.47
C ALA A 158 2.37 -6.08 -27.28
N LEU A 159 2.98 -6.00 -26.08
CA LEU A 159 2.39 -6.50 -24.84
C LEU A 159 1.15 -5.70 -24.42
N ALA A 160 1.17 -4.39 -24.61
CA ALA A 160 0.06 -3.48 -24.35
C ALA A 160 -1.11 -3.69 -25.32
N ALA A 161 -0.83 -3.89 -26.61
CA ALA A 161 -1.84 -4.28 -27.60
C ALA A 161 -2.44 -5.65 -27.26
N GLN A 162 -1.63 -6.60 -26.82
CA GLN A 162 -2.10 -7.90 -26.34
C GLN A 162 -3.00 -7.74 -25.09
N ALA A 163 -2.65 -6.87 -24.15
CA ALA A 163 -3.49 -6.55 -22.99
C ALA A 163 -4.81 -5.86 -23.40
N GLY A 164 -4.78 -4.97 -24.39
CA GLY A 164 -5.97 -4.32 -24.96
C GLY A 164 -6.93 -5.32 -25.62
N THR A 165 -6.41 -6.31 -26.35
CA THR A 165 -7.25 -7.39 -26.92
C THR A 165 -7.88 -8.27 -25.83
N VAL A 166 -7.21 -8.43 -24.69
CA VAL A 166 -7.75 -9.15 -23.52
C VAL A 166 -8.83 -8.32 -22.81
N ALA A 167 -8.66 -7.00 -22.71
CA ALA A 167 -9.63 -6.09 -22.08
C ALA A 167 -10.90 -5.89 -22.91
N ALA A 168 -10.79 -5.90 -24.25
CA ALA A 168 -11.91 -5.73 -25.18
C ALA A 168 -12.93 -6.88 -25.15
N GLY A 169 -12.69 -7.96 -24.41
CA GLY A 169 -13.57 -9.13 -24.42
C GLY A 169 -13.75 -9.77 -25.80
N GLN A 170 -12.97 -9.37 -26.81
CA GLN A 170 -12.94 -10.05 -28.10
C GLN A 170 -12.35 -11.44 -27.87
N PRO A 171 -13.09 -12.52 -28.13
CA PRO A 171 -12.60 -13.85 -27.82
C PRO A 171 -11.66 -14.31 -28.93
N PRO A 172 -10.39 -14.62 -28.66
CA PRO A 172 -9.73 -15.69 -29.39
C PRO A 172 -9.97 -16.99 -28.59
N CYS A 173 -11.22 -17.41 -28.41
CA CYS A 173 -11.59 -18.71 -27.81
C CYS A 173 -10.75 -19.17 -26.58
N GLY A 174 -10.28 -18.27 -25.71
CA GLY A 174 -9.20 -18.63 -24.76
C GLY A 174 -8.84 -17.59 -23.70
N GLY A 175 -9.82 -16.94 -23.07
CA GLY A 175 -9.63 -15.82 -22.11
C GLY A 175 -8.53 -16.07 -21.07
N GLU A 176 -8.56 -17.20 -20.36
CA GLU A 176 -7.52 -17.54 -19.38
C GLU A 176 -6.15 -17.83 -20.02
N SER A 177 -6.14 -18.52 -21.15
CA SER A 177 -4.93 -18.86 -21.91
C SER A 177 -4.24 -17.62 -22.50
N SER A 178 -4.98 -16.60 -22.88
CA SER A 178 -4.44 -15.34 -23.40
C SER A 178 -3.85 -14.47 -22.28
N LEU A 179 -4.54 -14.37 -21.15
CA LEU A 179 -4.05 -13.65 -19.96
C LEU A 179 -2.79 -14.33 -19.38
N ARG A 180 -2.78 -15.67 -19.29
CA ARG A 180 -1.60 -16.46 -18.89
C ARG A 180 -0.41 -16.20 -19.81
N ARG A 181 -0.62 -16.22 -21.14
CA ARG A 181 0.42 -15.92 -22.12
C ARG A 181 0.98 -14.51 -21.97
N PHE A 182 0.12 -13.51 -21.77
CA PHE A 182 0.55 -12.13 -21.52
C PHE A 182 1.41 -12.04 -20.25
N LEU A 183 0.89 -12.52 -19.12
CA LEU A 183 1.59 -12.45 -17.83
C LEU A 183 2.92 -13.21 -17.87
N GLY A 184 2.96 -14.38 -18.52
CA GLY A 184 4.19 -15.14 -18.74
C GLY A 184 5.24 -14.36 -19.54
N ARG A 185 4.84 -13.70 -20.64
CA ARG A 185 5.74 -12.84 -21.42
C ARG A 185 6.22 -11.62 -20.65
N ALA A 186 5.32 -10.96 -19.91
CA ALA A 186 5.65 -9.83 -19.04
C ALA A 186 6.68 -10.24 -17.97
N LEU A 187 6.49 -11.40 -17.35
CA LEU A 187 7.41 -11.95 -16.35
C LEU A 187 8.81 -12.19 -16.94
N VAL A 188 8.89 -12.80 -18.14
CA VAL A 188 10.17 -13.00 -18.83
C VAL A 188 10.83 -11.66 -19.16
N ALA A 189 10.08 -10.68 -19.67
CA ALA A 189 10.61 -9.36 -19.99
C ALA A 189 11.19 -8.68 -18.73
N LEU A 190 10.45 -8.68 -17.62
CA LEU A 190 10.90 -8.11 -16.35
C LEU A 190 12.13 -8.85 -15.78
N ALA A 191 12.15 -10.18 -15.82
CA ALA A 191 13.28 -10.97 -15.36
C ALA A 191 14.56 -10.68 -16.16
N VAL A 192 14.44 -10.52 -17.49
CA VAL A 192 15.56 -10.13 -18.35
C VAL A 192 16.08 -8.72 -18.02
N ARG A 193 15.20 -7.78 -17.64
CA ARG A 193 15.62 -6.44 -17.22
C ARG A 193 16.33 -6.46 -15.87
N ALA A 194 15.77 -7.17 -14.89
CA ALA A 194 16.37 -7.32 -13.56
C ALA A 194 17.77 -7.95 -13.66
N ALA A 195 17.92 -8.96 -14.53
CA ALA A 195 19.19 -9.59 -14.84
C ALA A 195 20.26 -8.61 -15.35
N ARG A 196 19.88 -7.66 -16.22
CA ARG A 196 20.81 -6.68 -16.81
C ARG A 196 21.29 -5.65 -15.79
N ARG A 197 20.45 -5.24 -14.85
CA ARG A 197 20.81 -4.24 -13.82
C ARG A 197 21.80 -4.75 -12.80
N GLY A 198 21.76 -6.04 -12.47
CA GLY A 198 22.67 -6.65 -11.51
C GLY A 198 24.14 -6.67 -11.96
N GLY A 199 24.50 -6.09 -13.11
CA GLY A 199 25.88 -6.04 -13.63
C GLY A 199 26.47 -7.39 -14.05
N VAL A 200 25.75 -8.49 -13.81
CA VAL A 200 26.15 -9.84 -14.20
C VAL A 200 25.31 -10.27 -15.40
N VAL A 201 25.73 -9.86 -16.59
CA VAL A 201 25.29 -10.50 -17.84
C VAL A 201 25.71 -11.97 -17.75
N GLY A 202 24.79 -12.86 -17.39
CA GLY A 202 25.03 -14.31 -17.27
C GLY A 202 25.05 -14.90 -15.85
N GLY A 203 24.64 -14.17 -14.81
CA GLY A 203 24.67 -14.68 -13.43
C GLY A 203 23.63 -15.78 -13.13
N PRO A 204 23.92 -16.71 -12.20
CA PRO A 204 23.00 -17.79 -11.80
C PRO A 204 21.63 -17.28 -11.33
N THR A 205 21.55 -16.11 -10.67
CA THR A 205 20.32 -15.53 -10.14
C THR A 205 19.36 -15.06 -11.23
N ALA A 206 19.87 -14.41 -12.28
CA ALA A 206 19.10 -14.03 -13.46
C ALA A 206 18.54 -15.25 -14.20
N ARG A 207 19.39 -16.28 -14.35
CA ARG A 207 19.01 -17.57 -14.93
C ARG A 207 17.99 -18.29 -14.05
N SER A 208 18.14 -18.25 -12.73
CA SER A 208 17.19 -18.83 -11.76
C SER A 208 15.86 -18.09 -11.75
N LEU A 209 15.84 -16.76 -11.88
CA LEU A 209 14.59 -15.98 -12.00
C LEU A 209 13.89 -16.22 -13.34
N CYS A 210 14.65 -16.33 -14.43
CA CYS A 210 14.11 -16.67 -15.75
C CYS A 210 13.62 -18.13 -15.81
N VAL A 211 14.39 -19.08 -15.27
CA VAL A 211 14.03 -20.51 -15.17
C VAL A 211 12.88 -20.71 -14.18
N ALA A 212 12.85 -20.00 -13.05
CA ALA A 212 11.72 -20.01 -12.13
C ALA A 212 10.49 -19.39 -12.80
N GLY A 213 10.63 -18.26 -13.50
CA GLY A 213 9.54 -17.66 -14.27
C GLY A 213 8.98 -18.63 -15.33
N CYS A 214 9.86 -19.30 -16.08
CA CYS A 214 9.48 -20.32 -17.06
C CYS A 214 8.84 -21.56 -16.42
N ARG A 215 9.35 -22.05 -15.28
CA ARG A 215 8.76 -23.17 -14.52
C ARG A 215 7.42 -22.78 -13.85
N GLN A 216 7.25 -21.50 -13.50
CA GLN A 216 6.01 -20.99 -12.94
C GLN A 216 4.93 -20.78 -14.00
N MET A 217 5.28 -20.55 -15.27
CA MET A 217 4.29 -20.56 -16.37
C MET A 217 3.54 -21.91 -16.46
N THR A 218 4.19 -23.01 -16.06
CA THR A 218 3.61 -24.36 -16.07
C THR A 218 2.91 -24.78 -14.78
N GLY A 219 3.12 -24.10 -13.65
CA GLY A 219 2.61 -24.53 -12.33
C GLY A 219 1.84 -23.49 -11.51
N SER A 220 2.03 -22.20 -11.76
CA SER A 220 1.36 -21.12 -11.02
C SER A 220 0.04 -20.73 -11.69
N GLY A 221 -0.97 -20.42 -10.88
CA GLY A 221 -2.19 -19.76 -11.34
C GLY A 221 -1.92 -18.32 -11.79
N LEU A 222 -2.88 -17.69 -12.48
CA LEU A 222 -2.78 -16.32 -12.97
C LEU A 222 -2.38 -15.31 -11.88
N ALA A 223 -2.95 -15.45 -10.68
CA ALA A 223 -2.62 -14.61 -9.52
C ALA A 223 -1.12 -14.69 -9.15
N GLY A 224 -0.54 -15.89 -9.19
CA GLY A 224 0.89 -16.09 -8.90
C GLY A 224 1.79 -15.39 -9.93
N LEU A 225 1.44 -15.49 -11.23
CA LEU A 225 2.20 -14.80 -12.29
C LEU A 225 2.12 -13.27 -12.13
N ALA A 226 0.91 -12.74 -11.90
CA ALA A 226 0.69 -11.32 -11.69
C ALA A 226 1.45 -10.77 -10.45
N LEU A 227 1.42 -11.53 -9.34
CA LEU A 227 2.15 -11.21 -8.12
C LEU A 227 3.67 -11.11 -8.37
N LEU A 228 4.25 -12.06 -9.11
CA LEU A 228 5.68 -12.04 -9.46
C LEU A 228 6.05 -10.86 -10.37
N CYS A 229 5.23 -10.57 -11.38
CA CYS A 229 5.42 -9.38 -12.21
C CYS A 229 5.42 -8.10 -11.38
N GLY A 230 4.46 -7.96 -10.46
CA GLY A 230 4.39 -6.81 -9.57
C GLY A 230 5.62 -6.64 -8.66
N ARG A 231 6.17 -7.75 -8.13
CA ARG A 231 7.42 -7.72 -7.35
C ARG A 231 8.61 -7.25 -8.18
N LEU A 232 8.79 -7.79 -9.39
CA LEU A 232 9.87 -7.37 -10.26
C LEU A 232 9.73 -5.90 -10.69
N LEU A 233 8.50 -5.39 -10.84
CA LEU A 233 8.25 -3.97 -11.10
C LEU A 233 8.70 -3.07 -9.93
N LEU A 234 8.50 -3.51 -8.68
CA LEU A 234 9.00 -2.79 -7.50
C LEU A 234 10.53 -2.72 -7.51
N ASP A 235 11.20 -3.84 -7.81
CA ASP A 235 12.66 -3.92 -7.89
C ASP A 235 13.23 -3.13 -9.08
N GLU A 236 12.51 -3.09 -10.21
CA GLU A 236 12.88 -2.33 -11.41
C GLU A 236 12.68 -0.82 -11.26
N ALA A 237 12.13 -0.32 -10.17
CA ALA A 237 11.95 1.12 -9.97
C ALA A 237 12.63 1.62 -8.70
N PRO A 238 13.97 1.49 -8.55
CA PRO A 238 14.69 2.07 -7.43
C PRO A 238 14.75 3.60 -7.58
N GLY A 239 14.62 4.33 -6.47
CA GLY A 239 14.82 5.79 -6.41
C GLY A 239 13.54 6.63 -6.35
N ASN A 240 13.72 7.95 -6.31
CA ASN A 240 12.65 8.90 -5.96
C ASN A 240 12.09 9.69 -7.16
N SER A 241 12.34 9.25 -8.39
CA SER A 241 11.76 9.91 -9.56
C SER A 241 10.24 9.71 -9.63
N ALA A 242 9.52 10.67 -10.21
CA ALA A 242 8.06 10.58 -10.40
C ALA A 242 7.66 9.33 -11.21
N ARG A 243 8.48 8.97 -12.21
CA ARG A 243 8.31 7.76 -13.02
C ARG A 243 8.50 6.48 -12.20
N ALA A 244 9.54 6.42 -11.36
CA ALA A 244 9.75 5.27 -10.49
C ALA A 244 8.61 5.12 -9.47
N ALA A 245 8.09 6.22 -8.92
CA ALA A 245 6.92 6.20 -8.05
C ALA A 245 5.66 5.65 -8.75
N ILE A 246 5.42 6.02 -10.01
CA ILE A 246 4.31 5.49 -10.81
C ILE A 246 4.46 3.98 -11.04
N VAL A 247 5.64 3.53 -11.48
CA VAL A 247 5.91 2.10 -11.71
C VAL A 247 5.71 1.30 -10.41
N ARG A 248 6.22 1.81 -9.29
CA ARG A 248 6.02 1.15 -7.98
C ARG A 248 4.56 1.10 -7.58
N GLY A 249 3.81 2.20 -7.73
CA GLY A 249 2.39 2.25 -7.41
C GLY A 249 1.58 1.24 -8.24
N LEU A 250 1.87 1.15 -9.54
CA LEU A 250 1.24 0.17 -10.44
C LEU A 250 1.61 -1.27 -10.06
N GLY A 251 2.90 -1.55 -9.81
CA GLY A 251 3.35 -2.87 -9.39
C GLY A 251 2.70 -3.31 -8.08
N LEU A 252 2.63 -2.41 -7.10
CA LEU A 252 2.02 -2.68 -5.80
C LEU A 252 0.51 -2.93 -5.91
N ALA A 253 -0.21 -2.12 -6.69
CA ALA A 253 -1.63 -2.34 -6.96
C ALA A 253 -1.88 -3.64 -7.73
N ALA A 254 -1.00 -4.02 -8.66
CA ALA A 254 -1.08 -5.29 -9.38
C ALA A 254 -0.90 -6.49 -8.43
N MET A 255 0.04 -6.41 -7.48
CA MET A 255 0.23 -7.44 -6.44
C MET A 255 -1.00 -7.54 -5.54
N ALA A 256 -1.53 -6.41 -5.08
CA ALA A 256 -2.73 -6.36 -4.25
C ALA A 256 -3.92 -7.00 -4.97
N ALA A 257 -4.21 -6.60 -6.21
CA ALA A 257 -5.30 -7.16 -7.00
C ALA A 257 -5.16 -8.69 -7.20
N ALA A 258 -3.95 -9.17 -7.45
CA ALA A 258 -3.67 -10.60 -7.58
C ALA A 258 -3.99 -11.36 -6.27
N LEU A 259 -3.53 -10.87 -5.13
CA LEU A 259 -3.79 -11.49 -3.82
C LEU A 259 -5.26 -11.40 -3.41
N LEU A 260 -5.91 -10.26 -3.64
CA LEU A 260 -7.34 -10.04 -3.39
C LEU A 260 -8.24 -10.92 -4.26
N SER A 261 -7.75 -11.41 -5.41
CA SER A 261 -8.51 -12.33 -6.28
C SER A 261 -8.64 -13.75 -5.70
N VAL A 262 -7.75 -14.13 -4.78
CA VAL A 262 -7.72 -15.46 -4.13
C VAL A 262 -8.01 -15.40 -2.63
N GLN A 263 -8.18 -14.20 -2.08
CA GLN A 263 -8.34 -14.00 -0.65
C GLN A 263 -9.72 -14.43 -0.13
N ARG A 264 -9.74 -15.17 0.99
CA ARG A 264 -10.97 -15.66 1.64
C ARG A 264 -11.43 -14.81 2.83
N ALA A 265 -10.55 -13.97 3.36
CA ALA A 265 -10.89 -13.04 4.44
C ALA A 265 -11.88 -11.97 3.93
N ARG A 266 -12.65 -11.38 4.84
CA ARG A 266 -13.53 -10.27 4.49
C ARG A 266 -12.69 -9.06 4.10
N LEU A 267 -13.03 -8.42 2.99
CA LEU A 267 -12.39 -7.20 2.52
C LEU A 267 -13.29 -6.00 2.86
N ARG A 268 -12.69 -4.90 3.31
CA ARG A 268 -13.34 -3.60 3.47
C ARG A 268 -12.48 -2.53 2.83
N PHE A 269 -13.11 -1.66 2.07
CA PHE A 269 -12.44 -0.58 1.38
C PHE A 269 -12.89 0.76 1.95
N PHE A 270 -11.94 1.64 2.25
CA PHE A 270 -12.21 2.95 2.82
C PHE A 270 -11.86 4.04 1.82
N ALA A 271 -12.88 4.81 1.45
CA ALA A 271 -12.75 6.05 0.69
C ALA A 271 -12.32 7.18 1.64
N LEU A 272 -11.45 8.09 1.19
CA LEU A 272 -11.12 9.27 1.98
C LEU A 272 -12.32 10.20 2.08
N SER A 273 -12.60 10.63 3.30
CA SER A 273 -13.58 11.66 3.59
C SER A 273 -12.87 12.98 3.90
N PRO A 274 -13.30 14.11 3.32
CA PRO A 274 -12.76 15.43 3.66
C PRO A 274 -13.25 15.94 5.03
N GLN A 275 -14.08 15.17 5.73
CA GLN A 275 -14.68 15.54 7.01
C GLN A 275 -14.33 14.52 8.09
N LEU A 276 -14.24 14.98 9.34
CA LEU A 276 -14.06 14.11 10.50
C LEU A 276 -15.24 13.13 10.64
N GLN A 277 -14.92 11.84 10.68
CA GLN A 277 -15.88 10.75 10.85
C GLN A 277 -15.92 10.28 12.30
N SER A 278 -17.11 10.04 12.83
CA SER A 278 -17.33 9.61 14.22
C SER A 278 -17.77 8.15 14.35
N GLY A 279 -18.17 7.52 13.24
CA GLY A 279 -18.70 6.16 13.19
C GLY A 279 -17.66 5.08 13.49
N LEU A 280 -18.07 4.07 14.25
CA LEU A 280 -17.29 2.86 14.44
C LEU A 280 -17.33 1.99 13.17
N VAL A 281 -16.20 1.36 12.85
CA VAL A 281 -16.20 0.27 11.87
C VAL A 281 -17.05 -0.88 12.43
N ALA A 282 -18.05 -1.31 11.67
CA ALA A 282 -19.06 -2.23 12.16
C ALA A 282 -18.43 -3.49 12.80
N ARG A 283 -18.78 -3.77 14.06
CA ARG A 283 -18.30 -4.87 14.92
C ARG A 283 -16.88 -4.72 15.49
N HIS A 284 -16.27 -3.53 15.39
CA HIS A 284 -14.92 -3.28 15.89
C HIS A 284 -14.86 -2.03 16.79
N PRO A 285 -13.94 -1.99 17.78
CA PRO A 285 -13.70 -0.83 18.64
C PRO A 285 -12.83 0.25 17.97
N ILE A 286 -12.88 0.35 16.64
CA ILE A 286 -12.01 1.23 15.85
C ILE A 286 -12.88 2.14 14.99
N LYS A 287 -12.49 3.42 14.86
CA LYS A 287 -13.04 4.39 13.92
C LYS A 287 -11.99 4.73 12.86
N CYS A 288 -12.42 4.96 11.62
CA CYS A 288 -11.59 5.57 10.58
C CYS A 288 -11.94 7.06 10.52
N LEU A 289 -11.12 7.93 11.09
CA LEU A 289 -11.46 9.35 11.34
C LEU A 289 -11.61 10.17 10.07
N ASN A 290 -11.00 9.75 8.96
CA ASN A 290 -11.04 10.44 7.68
C ASN A 290 -11.40 9.49 6.54
N GLY A 291 -12.17 8.43 6.82
CA GLY A 291 -12.59 7.51 5.78
C GLY A 291 -13.91 6.84 6.05
N VAL A 292 -14.62 6.53 4.97
CA VAL A 292 -15.92 5.87 4.98
C VAL A 292 -15.82 4.55 4.21
N GLU A 293 -16.45 3.50 4.71
CA GLU A 293 -16.54 2.24 3.98
C GLU A 293 -17.35 2.48 2.70
N ALA A 294 -16.77 2.21 1.53
CA ALA A 294 -17.38 2.51 0.25
C ALA A 294 -17.25 1.32 -0.72
N ASP A 295 -18.13 1.27 -1.72
CA ASP A 295 -17.92 0.40 -2.87
C ASP A 295 -16.83 1.02 -3.77
N PRO A 296 -15.63 0.42 -3.84
CA PRO A 296 -14.50 1.00 -4.56
C PRO A 296 -14.70 1.04 -6.08
N LEU A 297 -15.71 0.34 -6.61
CA LEU A 297 -16.01 0.34 -8.05
C LEU A 297 -17.14 1.31 -8.41
N ALA A 298 -17.85 1.86 -7.43
CA ALA A 298 -18.94 2.78 -7.66
C ALA A 298 -18.43 4.10 -8.28
N GLY A 299 -19.13 4.57 -9.32
CA GLY A 299 -18.81 5.83 -9.99
C GLY A 299 -17.58 5.79 -10.91
N LEU A 300 -16.97 4.62 -11.14
CA LEU A 300 -15.91 4.49 -12.16
C LEU A 300 -16.50 4.66 -13.57
N PRO A 301 -15.96 5.57 -14.40
CA PRO A 301 -16.38 5.73 -15.79
C PRO A 301 -16.21 4.45 -16.60
N GLU A 302 -17.07 4.25 -17.61
CA GLU A 302 -16.96 3.09 -18.53
C GLU A 302 -15.66 3.08 -19.31
N GLN A 303 -15.13 4.26 -19.63
CA GLN A 303 -13.83 4.44 -20.27
C GLN A 303 -12.96 5.38 -19.43
N VAL A 304 -11.74 4.94 -19.19
CA VAL A 304 -10.77 5.66 -18.37
C VAL A 304 -9.60 6.09 -19.24
N GLY A 305 -9.36 7.40 -19.29
CA GLY A 305 -8.21 7.99 -19.98
C GLY A 305 -6.92 7.99 -19.15
N PRO A 306 -5.77 8.28 -19.77
CA PRO A 306 -4.47 8.34 -19.12
C PRO A 306 -4.37 9.27 -17.90
N GLU A 307 -5.05 10.42 -17.94
CA GLU A 307 -5.00 11.44 -16.88
C GLU A 307 -5.60 10.91 -15.58
N LEU A 308 -6.77 10.26 -15.67
CA LEU A 308 -7.46 9.69 -14.52
C LEU A 308 -6.65 8.54 -13.91
N LEU A 309 -6.07 7.66 -14.73
CA LEU A 309 -5.17 6.59 -14.24
C LEU A 309 -3.96 7.17 -13.52
N ARG A 310 -3.27 8.14 -14.13
CA ARG A 310 -2.10 8.78 -13.51
C ARG A 310 -2.47 9.44 -12.19
N GLN A 311 -3.63 10.09 -12.12
CA GLN A 311 -4.13 10.69 -10.90
C GLN A 311 -4.40 9.63 -9.82
N GLN A 312 -5.07 8.52 -10.16
CA GLN A 312 -5.33 7.43 -9.22
C GLN A 312 -4.05 6.76 -8.72
N VAL A 313 -3.08 6.48 -9.60
CA VAL A 313 -1.77 5.93 -9.22
C VAL A 313 -1.03 6.87 -8.27
N ARG A 314 -1.02 8.18 -8.55
CA ARG A 314 -0.42 9.18 -7.67
C ARG A 314 -1.08 9.22 -6.30
N ARG A 315 -2.41 9.13 -6.26
CA ARG A 315 -3.18 9.17 -5.01
C ARG A 315 -2.84 8.00 -4.09
N LEU A 316 -2.56 6.80 -4.62
CA LEU A 316 -2.25 5.61 -3.80
C LEU A 316 -1.09 5.82 -2.81
N ALA A 317 -0.06 6.54 -3.23
CA ALA A 317 1.16 6.76 -2.45
C ALA A 317 1.30 8.18 -1.91
N ASP A 318 0.29 9.04 -2.10
CA ASP A 318 0.31 10.40 -1.57
C ASP A 318 0.11 10.36 -0.04
N PRO A 319 1.05 10.87 0.77
CA PRO A 319 0.90 10.92 2.22
C PRO A 319 -0.37 11.64 2.70
N ASP A 320 -0.87 12.62 1.93
CA ASP A 320 -2.10 13.33 2.26
C ASP A 320 -3.36 12.45 2.12
N ASN A 321 -3.23 11.28 1.49
CA ASN A 321 -4.28 10.28 1.35
C ASN A 321 -4.18 9.15 2.41
N GLY A 322 -3.35 9.33 3.44
CA GLY A 322 -3.27 8.40 4.56
C GLY A 322 -4.55 8.40 5.41
N LEU A 323 -5.11 7.21 5.64
CA LEU A 323 -6.22 6.97 6.55
C LEU A 323 -5.74 7.03 8.01
N VAL A 324 -6.59 7.56 8.88
CA VAL A 324 -6.31 7.73 10.31
C VAL A 324 -7.29 6.89 11.09
N PHE A 325 -6.77 6.00 11.94
CA PHE A 325 -7.58 5.11 12.75
C PHE A 325 -7.44 5.43 14.22
N VAL A 326 -8.55 5.41 14.95
CA VAL A 326 -8.53 5.46 16.41
C VAL A 326 -9.17 4.20 16.97
N TYR A 327 -8.42 3.50 17.80
CA TYR A 327 -8.91 2.45 18.68
C TYR A 327 -9.31 3.06 20.02
N GLY A 328 -10.45 2.65 20.56
CA GLY A 328 -10.87 3.03 21.90
C GLY A 328 -11.54 1.87 22.64
N ASP A 329 -11.06 1.59 23.84
CA ASP A 329 -11.76 0.76 24.84
C ASP A 329 -11.97 1.58 26.12
N ALA A 330 -12.76 1.06 27.07
CA ALA A 330 -13.21 1.81 28.26
C ALA A 330 -12.08 2.51 29.05
N GLY A 331 -10.86 1.95 29.07
CA GLY A 331 -9.73 2.51 29.83
C GLY A 331 -8.62 3.19 29.03
N CYS A 332 -8.46 2.90 27.74
CA CYS A 332 -7.29 3.33 26.95
C CYS A 332 -7.60 3.47 25.46
N GLY A 333 -6.77 4.24 24.75
CA GLY A 333 -6.87 4.47 23.31
C GLY A 333 -5.56 4.19 22.57
N ALA A 334 -5.67 4.06 21.24
CA ALA A 334 -4.53 4.16 20.34
C ALA A 334 -4.94 4.94 19.08
N LEU A 335 -4.14 5.94 18.70
CA LEU A 335 -4.33 6.76 17.52
C LEU A 335 -3.24 6.44 16.49
N PHE A 336 -3.64 5.96 15.32
CA PHE A 336 -2.77 5.60 14.21
C PHE A 336 -2.86 6.70 13.13
N CYS A 337 -1.92 7.64 13.15
CA CYS A 337 -1.90 8.75 12.19
C CYS A 337 -1.28 8.35 10.83
N GLY A 338 -0.46 7.30 10.78
CA GLY A 338 0.29 6.93 9.58
C GLY A 338 1.10 8.11 9.02
N ASP A 339 1.10 8.25 7.70
CA ASP A 339 1.79 9.34 6.99
C ASP A 339 0.93 10.60 6.76
N THR A 340 -0.15 10.76 7.51
CA THR A 340 -1.05 11.91 7.36
C THR A 340 -0.45 13.23 7.85
N ARG A 341 -1.00 14.34 7.35
CA ARG A 341 -0.86 15.70 7.93
C ARG A 341 -2.15 16.20 8.59
N LEU A 342 -3.15 15.33 8.74
CA LEU A 342 -4.49 15.64 9.27
C LEU A 342 -5.22 16.77 8.52
N LYS A 343 -5.01 16.87 7.19
CA LYS A 343 -5.62 17.92 6.36
C LYS A 343 -7.14 17.88 6.26
N PHE A 344 -7.75 16.75 6.63
CA PHE A 344 -9.21 16.58 6.65
C PHE A 344 -9.87 17.29 7.85
N LEU A 345 -9.08 17.75 8.84
CA LEU A 345 -9.60 18.55 9.94
C LEU A 345 -9.86 19.97 9.45
N GLY A 346 -11.12 20.41 9.54
CA GLY A 346 -11.53 21.77 9.26
C GLY A 346 -10.94 22.78 10.26
N ARG A 347 -11.15 24.08 9.99
CA ARG A 347 -10.71 25.14 10.89
C ARG A 347 -11.39 24.99 12.26
N GLY A 348 -10.58 24.77 13.30
CA GLY A 348 -11.06 24.61 14.68
C GLY A 348 -11.45 23.18 15.06
N GLU A 349 -11.38 22.24 14.12
CA GLU A 349 -11.53 20.81 14.43
C GLU A 349 -10.24 20.24 15.01
N ALA A 350 -10.38 19.27 15.92
CA ALA A 350 -9.27 18.59 16.55
C ALA A 350 -9.64 17.13 16.84
N VAL A 351 -8.65 16.25 16.83
CA VAL A 351 -8.77 14.91 17.38
C VAL A 351 -8.58 15.01 18.90
N ARG A 352 -9.67 14.78 19.65
CA ARG A 352 -9.64 14.83 21.12
C ARG A 352 -9.30 13.46 21.71
N LEU A 353 -8.36 13.45 22.64
CA LEU A 353 -7.95 12.30 23.43
C LEU A 353 -8.51 12.46 24.84
N ASP A 354 -9.55 11.68 25.15
CA ASP A 354 -10.31 11.72 26.41
C ASP A 354 -9.84 10.66 27.43
N ARG A 355 -8.75 9.94 27.09
CA ARG A 355 -8.21 8.81 27.86
C ARG A 355 -6.73 8.60 27.51
N PRO A 356 -5.96 7.86 28.34
CA PRO A 356 -4.57 7.52 28.05
C PRO A 356 -4.44 6.89 26.67
N THR A 357 -3.71 7.54 25.79
CA THR A 357 -3.64 7.15 24.38
C THR A 357 -2.21 6.98 23.92
N VAL A 358 -1.94 5.88 23.22
CA VAL A 358 -0.72 5.77 22.41
C VAL A 358 -0.96 6.44 21.08
N VAL A 359 -0.13 7.40 20.70
CA VAL A 359 -0.23 8.11 19.42
C VAL A 359 0.92 7.69 18.53
N ALA A 360 0.65 6.93 17.46
CA ALA A 360 1.61 6.75 16.38
C ALA A 360 1.75 8.08 15.63
N ALA A 361 2.94 8.67 15.71
CA ALA A 361 3.20 10.05 15.34
C ALA A 361 2.90 10.34 13.86
N PRO A 362 2.22 11.47 13.53
CA PRO A 362 2.00 11.90 12.15
C PRO A 362 3.31 11.97 11.35
N ARG A 363 3.32 11.36 10.15
CA ARG A 363 4.50 11.27 9.26
C ARG A 363 5.74 10.78 10.00
N GLN A 364 5.56 9.85 10.94
CA GLN A 364 6.63 9.26 11.74
C GLN A 364 7.54 10.33 12.39
N GLY A 365 6.95 11.41 12.93
CA GLY A 365 7.74 12.46 13.59
C GLY A 365 8.40 13.47 12.65
N SER A 366 8.12 13.45 11.34
CA SER A 366 8.75 14.34 10.36
C SER A 366 8.34 15.81 10.52
N VAL A 367 9.29 16.73 10.32
CA VAL A 367 9.08 18.19 10.29
C VAL A 367 7.96 18.63 9.32
N THR A 368 7.67 17.84 8.29
CA THR A 368 6.61 18.12 7.31
C THR A 368 5.19 18.01 7.87
N ALA A 369 5.03 17.43 9.07
CA ALA A 369 3.75 17.27 9.75
C ALA A 369 3.64 18.06 11.06
N ASP A 370 4.51 19.05 11.29
CA ASP A 370 4.55 19.79 12.55
C ASP A 370 3.18 20.38 12.96
N ARG A 371 2.43 20.89 11.97
CA ARG A 371 1.08 21.42 12.17
C ARG A 371 0.07 20.38 12.67
N ALA A 372 0.26 19.09 12.37
CA ALA A 372 -0.67 18.02 12.76
C ALA A 372 -0.65 17.78 14.28
N TYR A 373 0.47 18.04 14.96
CA TYR A 373 0.60 17.83 16.41
C TYR A 373 -0.35 18.73 17.19
N GLY A 374 -0.51 19.99 16.78
CA GLY A 374 -1.44 20.93 17.42
C GLY A 374 -2.92 20.60 17.20
N ALA A 375 -3.23 19.71 16.25
CA ALA A 375 -4.60 19.26 15.98
C ALA A 375 -4.99 18.01 16.77
N ILE A 376 -4.07 17.43 17.55
CA ILE A 376 -4.32 16.34 18.48
C ILE A 376 -4.30 16.94 19.88
N VAL A 377 -5.47 17.02 20.52
CA VAL A 377 -5.67 17.68 21.80
C VAL A 377 -5.98 16.62 22.84
N SER A 378 -5.23 16.61 23.94
CA SER A 378 -5.44 15.70 25.06
C SER A 378 -6.01 16.44 26.25
N ASP A 379 -6.96 15.81 26.94
CA ASP A 379 -7.46 16.29 28.24
C ASP A 379 -6.35 16.24 29.30
N ASP A 380 -5.42 15.28 29.19
CA ASP A 380 -4.23 15.17 30.03
C ASP A 380 -3.05 14.57 29.24
N SER A 381 -2.21 15.45 28.69
CA SER A 381 -1.08 15.07 27.85
C SER A 381 0.01 14.27 28.57
N SER A 382 0.02 14.24 29.90
CA SER A 382 0.98 13.45 30.68
C SER A 382 0.69 11.94 30.61
N ARG A 383 -0.52 11.57 30.19
CA ARG A 383 -1.00 10.18 30.10
C ARG A 383 -0.86 9.58 28.71
N ASP A 384 -0.46 10.38 27.74
CA ASP A 384 -0.29 9.96 26.35
C ASP A 384 1.17 9.61 26.04
N VAL A 385 1.34 8.59 25.21
CA VAL A 385 2.66 8.14 24.76
C VAL A 385 2.77 8.33 23.26
N TRP A 386 3.69 9.19 22.84
CA TRP A 386 3.94 9.46 21.43
C TRP A 386 5.00 8.52 20.88
N VAL A 387 4.61 7.75 19.88
CA VAL A 387 5.45 6.70 19.32
C VAL A 387 5.85 7.06 17.90
N ARG A 388 7.15 7.02 17.64
CA ARG A 388 7.74 7.29 16.34
C ARG A 388 8.32 6.01 15.74
N GLY A 389 7.86 5.63 14.55
CA GLY A 389 8.47 4.53 13.79
C GLY A 389 9.76 4.94 13.09
N PHE A 390 10.34 4.01 12.31
CA PHE A 390 11.63 4.23 11.66
C PHE A 390 11.46 4.78 10.25
N LEU A 391 11.99 6.00 10.02
CA LEU A 391 12.13 6.56 8.67
C LEU A 391 13.59 6.95 8.41
N PRO A 392 14.38 6.10 7.72
CA PRO A 392 15.80 6.35 7.50
C PRO A 392 16.10 7.69 6.83
N ALA A 393 15.22 8.15 5.93
CA ALA A 393 15.40 9.38 5.15
C ALA A 393 15.14 10.67 5.95
N SER A 394 14.36 10.64 7.03
CA SER A 394 14.07 11.82 7.85
C SER A 394 14.69 11.68 9.24
N ARG A 395 16.00 11.92 9.36
CA ARG A 395 16.61 12.11 10.69
C ARG A 395 16.04 13.34 11.41
N LYS A 396 15.45 14.29 10.68
CA LYS A 396 14.83 15.50 11.23
C LYS A 396 13.52 15.18 11.94
N VAL A 397 13.45 15.56 13.21
CA VAL A 397 12.27 15.42 14.05
C VAL A 397 11.53 16.75 14.18
N ALA A 398 10.21 16.72 14.01
CA ALA A 398 9.31 17.85 14.16
C ALA A 398 9.42 18.49 15.57
N PRO A 399 9.52 19.82 15.68
CA PRO A 399 9.37 20.53 16.96
C PRO A 399 8.15 20.08 17.78
N GLY A 400 7.01 19.90 17.12
CA GLY A 400 5.76 19.42 17.73
C GLY A 400 5.90 18.02 18.34
N PHE A 401 6.63 17.11 17.70
CA PHE A 401 6.95 15.81 18.32
C PHE A 401 7.90 15.99 19.51
N LYS A 402 8.95 16.83 19.39
CA LYS A 402 9.91 17.07 20.48
C LYS A 402 9.24 17.64 21.74
N ALA A 403 8.22 18.46 21.57
CA ALA A 403 7.47 19.11 22.64
C ALA A 403 6.57 18.16 23.45
N GLN A 404 6.32 16.93 22.99
CA GLN A 404 5.42 15.99 23.68
C GLN A 404 6.04 15.48 24.99
N GLY A 405 5.21 15.21 26.01
CA GLY A 405 5.68 14.78 27.33
C GLY A 405 6.44 13.44 27.29
N VAL A 406 5.75 12.37 26.88
CA VAL A 406 6.31 11.01 26.81
C VAL A 406 6.50 10.61 25.34
N LYS A 407 7.74 10.28 24.95
CA LYS A 407 8.13 10.01 23.56
C LYS A 407 9.01 8.76 23.46
N VAL A 408 8.66 7.87 22.54
CA VAL A 408 9.38 6.62 22.29
C VAL A 408 9.65 6.49 20.80
N CYS A 409 10.82 5.98 20.42
CA CYS A 409 11.19 5.78 19.01
C CYS A 409 11.67 4.36 18.75
N LEU A 410 11.23 3.77 17.62
CA LEU A 410 11.62 2.42 17.21
C LEU A 410 13.12 2.33 16.94
N ASN A 411 13.70 3.44 16.49
CA ASN A 411 15.12 3.61 16.32
C ASN A 411 15.61 4.71 17.26
N ASN A 412 16.48 4.35 18.20
CA ASN A 412 17.16 5.31 19.05
C ASN A 412 17.98 6.25 18.15
N CYS A 413 17.55 7.52 18.08
CA CYS A 413 18.11 8.52 17.17
C CYS A 413 19.61 8.76 17.38
N ARG A 414 20.17 8.29 18.49
CA ARG A 414 21.61 8.33 18.81
C ARG A 414 22.36 7.05 18.38
N THR A 415 21.81 5.86 18.61
CA THR A 415 22.54 4.58 18.43
C THR A 415 22.23 3.85 17.13
N LEU A 416 21.17 4.25 16.42
CA LEU A 416 20.67 3.60 15.20
C LEU A 416 20.18 2.15 15.37
N ALA A 417 20.14 1.63 16.60
CA ALA A 417 19.63 0.30 16.89
C ALA A 417 18.10 0.29 16.77
N MET A 418 17.56 -0.64 15.98
CA MET A 418 16.11 -0.88 15.91
C MET A 418 15.71 -1.87 17.00
N GLN A 419 14.81 -1.44 17.89
CA GLN A 419 14.24 -2.26 18.94
C GLN A 419 12.72 -2.19 18.86
N GLU A 420 12.04 -3.31 19.09
CA GLU A 420 10.59 -3.32 19.27
C GLU A 420 10.20 -2.36 20.41
N ILE A 421 9.17 -1.54 20.16
CA ILE A 421 8.49 -0.81 21.24
C ILE A 421 7.39 -1.70 21.76
N LEU A 422 7.33 -1.91 23.08
CA LEU A 422 6.23 -2.58 23.76
C LEU A 422 5.69 -1.69 24.87
N LEU A 423 4.43 -1.29 24.72
CA LEU A 423 3.67 -0.56 25.73
C LEU A 423 2.55 -1.44 26.26
N GLU A 424 2.37 -1.44 27.57
CA GLU A 424 1.32 -2.19 28.26
C GLU A 424 0.43 -1.25 29.06
N PHE A 425 -0.88 -1.36 28.86
CA PHE A 425 -1.83 -0.60 29.64
C PHE A 425 -2.18 -1.33 30.94
N ALA A 426 -1.70 -0.78 32.06
CA ALA A 426 -1.98 -1.27 33.41
C ALA A 426 -2.00 -0.11 34.43
N GLY A 427 -2.90 -0.18 35.41
CA GLY A 427 -3.00 0.85 36.45
C GLY A 427 -3.42 2.24 35.95
N GLY A 428 -4.20 2.31 34.85
CA GLY A 428 -4.71 3.58 34.31
C GLY A 428 -3.71 4.38 33.46
N ARG A 429 -2.56 3.79 33.11
CA ARG A 429 -1.51 4.40 32.28
C ARG A 429 -0.85 3.37 31.34
N TRP A 430 -0.16 3.87 30.32
CA TRP A 430 0.71 3.06 29.46
C TRP A 430 2.10 2.96 30.08
N ASN A 431 2.52 1.74 30.41
CA ASN A 431 3.86 1.42 30.88
C ASN A 431 4.72 0.95 29.70
N ARG A 432 5.97 1.39 29.64
CA ARG A 432 6.91 0.99 28.60
C ARG A 432 7.72 -0.20 29.10
N GLU A 433 7.48 -1.37 28.51
CA GLU A 433 8.19 -2.62 28.81
C GLU A 433 9.40 -2.83 27.90
N ALA A 434 9.38 -2.27 26.68
CA ALA A 434 10.51 -2.28 25.75
C ALA A 434 10.51 -1.04 24.84
N GLY A 435 11.69 -0.73 24.30
CA GLY A 435 11.95 0.46 23.49
C GLY A 435 12.58 1.60 24.31
N ASP A 436 13.40 2.41 23.64
CA ASP A 436 14.13 3.52 24.28
C ASP A 436 13.37 4.85 24.18
N GLU A 437 13.73 5.77 25.08
CA GLU A 437 13.35 7.18 24.91
C GLU A 437 13.90 7.76 23.62
N CYS A 438 13.09 8.61 23.00
CA CYS A 438 13.53 9.34 21.84
C CYS A 438 14.47 10.50 22.25
N VAL A 439 15.77 10.20 22.32
CA VAL A 439 16.82 11.18 22.59
C VAL A 439 17.32 11.80 21.28
N PHE A 440 17.20 13.12 21.13
CA PHE A 440 17.66 13.85 19.95
C PHE A 440 19.12 14.27 20.14
N GLY A 441 20.00 13.85 19.22
CA GLY A 441 21.39 14.31 19.12
C GLY A 441 21.56 15.47 18.16
#